data_AF-A0A955U7S3-F1
#
_entry.id   AF-A0A955U7S3-F1
#
_cell.length_a   1.000
_cell.length_b   1.000
_cell.length_c   1.000
_cell.angle_alpha   90.00
_cell.angle_beta   90.00
_cell.angle_gamma   90.00
#
_symmetry.space_group_name_H-M   'P 1'
#
loop_
_entity.id
_entity.type
_entity.pdbx_description
1 polymer ?
#
loop_
_entity_poly.entity_id
_entity_poly.type
_entity_poly.pdbx_seq_one_letter_code
_entity_poly.pdbx_strand_id
1 'polypeptide(L)'
;MDVYLRGSSPGATTAGIMLLTRARQLGYRLSVSVIGDLDDILPIPGPAVCYAPVLASCGVGREAGSGATVVVPGPPGKPVMVTVHPHGESGWFFVDRSGIGHHAATQAFVRLSRDPRPMARELARDLRRAMEGLGLSTDPAVLDVLFGADVPPLTRLAVGLRAGRAMAGGRGEPITRFTSGIADQQPLSVPYVEAEHRSMLMDPSELQWILDSLSTSIRDRAEAFAQMGRDLAQEDGGRELVLLWHVAELASQLVQLPPNSILPPLGAAEDSVATGLKSALAAEGDGDANRQLSQVFQFLGGKYVADAEHSFFVCQEPAPREHIARWQWFCGQVRQGKKVADAIWPQIVDPPS
;
A
#
# COMPACT_ATOMS: atom_id res chain seq x y z
N MET A 1 -5.08 -5.72 -40.90
CA MET A 1 -4.29 -6.84 -40.34
C MET A 1 -4.99 -7.28 -39.07
N ASP A 2 -5.17 -8.60 -38.91
CA ASP A 2 -5.82 -9.19 -37.75
C ASP A 2 -4.76 -9.80 -36.82
N VAL A 3 -4.84 -9.48 -35.53
CA VAL A 3 -3.95 -9.99 -34.50
C VAL A 3 -4.80 -10.70 -33.45
N TYR A 4 -4.48 -11.96 -33.20
CA TYR A 4 -5.15 -12.77 -32.18
C TYR A 4 -4.20 -12.97 -31.01
N LEU A 5 -4.69 -12.73 -29.80
CA LEU A 5 -3.93 -12.82 -28.56
C LEU A 5 -4.50 -13.95 -27.70
N ARG A 6 -3.62 -14.82 -27.20
CA ARG A 6 -3.98 -15.90 -26.28
C ARG A 6 -3.26 -15.73 -24.95
N GLY A 7 -3.97 -15.94 -23.85
CA GLY A 7 -3.38 -15.92 -22.53
C GLY A 7 -4.39 -15.68 -21.41
N SER A 8 -3.90 -15.28 -20.24
CA SER A 8 -4.72 -14.77 -19.15
C SER A 8 -5.55 -13.58 -19.63
N SER A 9 -6.81 -13.54 -19.22
CA SER A 9 -7.72 -12.43 -19.52
C SER A 9 -7.07 -11.04 -19.30
N PRO A 10 -6.45 -10.72 -18.15
CA PRO A 10 -5.85 -9.41 -17.93
C PRO A 10 -4.62 -9.12 -18.80
N GLY A 11 -3.76 -10.13 -19.03
CA GLY A 11 -2.56 -9.95 -19.84
C GLY A 11 -2.89 -9.75 -21.32
N ALA A 12 -3.71 -10.63 -21.89
CA ALA A 12 -4.10 -10.56 -23.30
C ALA A 12 -4.93 -9.30 -23.60
N THR A 13 -5.88 -8.94 -22.71
CA THR A 13 -6.67 -7.71 -22.86
C THR A 13 -5.79 -6.46 -22.77
N THR A 14 -4.83 -6.42 -21.84
CA THR A 14 -3.88 -5.29 -21.76
C THR A 14 -3.03 -5.19 -23.02
N ALA A 15 -2.49 -6.31 -23.51
CA ALA A 15 -1.71 -6.31 -24.74
C ALA A 15 -2.54 -5.78 -25.92
N GLY A 16 -3.80 -6.19 -26.02
CA GLY A 16 -4.73 -5.69 -27.03
C GLY A 16 -4.99 -4.19 -26.95
N ILE A 17 -5.21 -3.65 -25.75
CA ILE A 17 -5.35 -2.20 -25.52
C ILE A 17 -4.10 -1.45 -25.99
N MET A 18 -2.91 -1.94 -25.64
CA MET A 18 -1.64 -1.31 -26.02
C MET A 18 -1.46 -1.28 -27.54
N LEU A 19 -1.71 -2.40 -28.22
CA LEU A 19 -1.63 -2.51 -29.68
C LEU A 19 -2.62 -1.59 -30.38
N LEU A 20 -3.90 -1.60 -29.96
CA LEU A 20 -4.95 -0.77 -30.56
C LEU A 20 -4.66 0.73 -30.35
N THR A 21 -4.24 1.11 -29.14
CA THR A 21 -3.87 2.49 -28.82
C THR A 21 -2.71 2.96 -29.68
N ARG A 22 -1.66 2.14 -29.80
CA ARG A 22 -0.48 2.45 -30.61
C ARG A 22 -0.79 2.51 -32.11
N ALA A 23 -1.59 1.58 -32.62
CA ALA A 23 -2.04 1.59 -34.01
C ALA A 23 -2.82 2.86 -34.35
N ARG A 24 -3.75 3.27 -33.47
CA ARG A 24 -4.52 4.51 -33.63
C ARG A 24 -3.63 5.75 -33.63
N GLN A 25 -2.64 5.82 -32.73
CA GLN A 25 -1.70 6.94 -32.67
C GLN A 25 -0.84 7.08 -33.93
N LEU A 26 -0.44 5.94 -34.52
CA LEU A 26 0.43 5.89 -35.69
C LEU A 26 -0.34 5.81 -37.02
N GLY A 27 -1.67 5.78 -37.00
CA GLY A 27 -2.52 5.74 -38.20
C GLY A 27 -2.63 4.36 -38.89
N TYR A 28 -2.27 3.27 -38.22
CA TYR A 28 -2.41 1.91 -38.75
C TYR A 28 -3.82 1.36 -38.54
N ARG A 29 -4.30 0.56 -39.51
CA ARG A 29 -5.55 -0.22 -39.38
C ARG A 29 -5.24 -1.62 -38.85
N LEU A 30 -5.34 -1.75 -37.53
CA LEU A 30 -5.15 -3.01 -36.81
C LEU A 30 -6.47 -3.45 -36.18
N SER A 31 -6.82 -4.72 -36.38
CA SER A 31 -7.91 -5.41 -35.69
C SER A 31 -7.28 -6.36 -34.68
N VAL A 32 -7.69 -6.28 -33.42
CA VAL A 32 -7.12 -7.12 -32.34
C VAL A 32 -8.25 -7.88 -31.66
N SER A 33 -8.07 -9.19 -31.55
CA SER A 33 -9.00 -10.08 -30.85
C SER A 33 -8.29 -10.88 -29.76
N VAL A 34 -8.95 -11.12 -28.64
CA VAL A 34 -8.49 -11.99 -27.56
C VAL A 34 -9.24 -13.33 -27.67
N ILE A 35 -8.51 -14.44 -27.60
CA ILE A 35 -9.10 -15.77 -27.58
C ILE A 35 -9.65 -16.05 -26.17
N GLY A 36 -10.96 -16.29 -26.07
CA GLY A 36 -11.69 -16.54 -24.83
C GLY A 36 -13.10 -15.96 -24.86
N ASP A 37 -13.86 -16.22 -23.80
CA ASP A 37 -15.20 -15.65 -23.57
C ASP A 37 -15.11 -14.44 -22.64
N LEU A 38 -15.92 -13.42 -22.91
CA LEU A 38 -16.11 -12.25 -22.06
C LEU A 38 -16.81 -12.62 -20.75
N ASP A 39 -17.72 -13.60 -20.80
CA ASP A 39 -18.50 -14.01 -19.63
C ASP A 39 -17.68 -14.83 -18.62
N ASP A 40 -16.54 -15.38 -19.05
CA ASP A 40 -15.61 -16.16 -18.23
C ASP A 40 -14.50 -15.30 -17.58
N ILE A 41 -14.60 -13.97 -17.68
CA ILE A 41 -13.58 -13.07 -17.15
C ILE A 41 -13.57 -13.12 -15.63
N LEU A 42 -12.41 -13.51 -15.09
CA LEU A 42 -12.19 -13.58 -13.66
C LEU A 42 -12.34 -12.18 -13.02
N PRO A 43 -13.22 -12.02 -12.02
CA PRO A 43 -13.41 -10.74 -11.35
C PRO A 43 -12.22 -10.38 -10.45
N ILE A 44 -11.85 -9.10 -10.46
CA ILE A 44 -10.83 -8.50 -9.61
C ILE A 44 -11.48 -7.38 -8.79
N PRO A 45 -12.17 -7.73 -7.69
CA PRO A 45 -12.98 -6.78 -6.94
C PRO A 45 -12.12 -5.83 -6.10
N GLY A 46 -12.60 -4.60 -5.92
CA GLY A 46 -12.13 -3.68 -4.90
C GLY A 46 -12.72 -3.94 -3.50
N PRO A 47 -12.40 -3.09 -2.49
CA PRO A 47 -11.72 -1.81 -2.66
C PRO A 47 -10.20 -1.97 -2.67
N ALA A 48 -9.52 -1.28 -3.59
CA ALA A 48 -8.07 -1.33 -3.71
C ALA A 48 -7.48 0.02 -4.16
N VAL A 49 -6.26 0.32 -3.70
CA VAL A 49 -5.46 1.45 -4.19
C VAL A 49 -4.01 1.03 -4.41
N CYS A 50 -3.47 1.40 -5.57
CA CYS A 50 -2.07 1.16 -5.90
C CYS A 50 -1.56 2.18 -6.91
N TYR A 51 -0.24 2.24 -7.06
CA TYR A 51 0.40 2.96 -8.18
C TYR A 51 0.67 1.99 -9.32
N ALA A 52 -0.10 2.07 -10.39
CA ALA A 52 0.01 1.17 -11.53
C ALA A 52 -0.17 1.93 -12.86
N PRO A 53 0.91 2.50 -13.42
CA PRO A 53 0.87 3.26 -14.67
C PRO A 53 0.22 2.53 -15.84
N VAL A 54 0.45 1.22 -15.95
CA VAL A 54 -0.12 0.40 -17.04
C VAL A 54 -1.64 0.30 -16.88
N LEU A 55 -2.14 -0.04 -15.69
CA LEU A 55 -3.57 -0.07 -15.39
C LEU A 55 -4.23 1.29 -15.63
N ALA A 56 -3.64 2.37 -15.12
CA ALA A 56 -4.14 3.73 -15.31
C ALA A 56 -4.16 4.14 -16.80
N SER A 57 -3.16 3.73 -17.59
CA SER A 57 -3.14 3.95 -19.05
C SER A 57 -4.20 3.14 -19.80
N CYS A 58 -4.58 1.98 -19.26
CA CYS A 58 -5.71 1.19 -19.72
C CYS A 58 -7.06 1.69 -19.18
N GLY A 59 -7.13 2.85 -18.52
CA GLY A 59 -8.38 3.44 -18.03
C GLY A 59 -8.96 2.79 -16.77
N VAL A 60 -8.24 1.87 -16.12
CA VAL A 60 -8.71 1.19 -14.90
C VAL A 60 -8.54 2.10 -13.68
N GLY A 61 -9.61 2.29 -12.90
CA GLY A 61 -9.60 2.98 -11.61
C GLY A 61 -9.06 4.41 -11.65
N ARG A 62 -9.20 5.10 -12.79
CA ARG A 62 -8.58 6.40 -13.03
C ARG A 62 -9.43 7.52 -12.45
N GLU A 63 -8.91 8.18 -11.43
CA GLU A 63 -9.41 9.48 -10.98
C GLU A 63 -8.78 10.63 -11.79
N ALA A 64 -9.55 11.68 -12.05
CA ALA A 64 -9.07 12.84 -12.80
C ALA A 64 -7.98 13.58 -11.99
N GLY A 65 -6.77 13.67 -12.56
CA GLY A 65 -5.63 14.35 -11.93
C GLY A 65 -4.69 13.46 -11.12
N SER A 66 -5.05 12.19 -10.88
CA SER A 66 -4.30 11.26 -10.00
C SER A 66 -3.15 10.51 -10.68
N GLY A 67 -2.85 10.87 -11.93
CA GLY A 67 -1.74 10.31 -12.71
C GLY A 67 -1.86 8.79 -12.89
N ALA A 68 -0.95 8.06 -12.26
CA ALA A 68 -0.85 6.60 -12.29
C ALA A 68 -1.40 5.90 -11.04
N THR A 69 -2.04 6.66 -10.14
CA THR A 69 -2.81 6.11 -9.02
C THR A 69 -4.06 5.44 -9.55
N VAL A 70 -4.28 4.19 -9.14
CA VAL A 70 -5.46 3.40 -9.47
C VAL A 70 -6.25 3.19 -8.20
N VAL A 71 -7.51 3.61 -8.20
CA VAL A 71 -8.48 3.37 -7.12
C VAL A 71 -9.62 2.54 -7.70
N VAL A 72 -9.81 1.34 -7.18
CA VAL A 72 -10.96 0.50 -7.53
C VAL A 72 -11.92 0.51 -6.36
N PRO A 73 -13.17 0.98 -6.54
CA PRO A 73 -14.15 1.03 -5.47
C PRO A 73 -14.54 -0.39 -5.03
N GLY A 74 -15.05 -0.51 -3.82
CA GLY A 74 -15.54 -1.77 -3.29
C GLY A 74 -16.71 -1.60 -2.34
N PRO A 75 -17.25 -2.71 -1.82
CA PRO A 75 -18.40 -2.67 -0.93
C PRO A 75 -18.11 -1.81 0.31
N PRO A 76 -19.10 -1.06 0.81
CA PRO A 76 -18.92 -0.23 1.99
C PRO A 76 -18.52 -1.08 3.20
N GLY A 77 -17.64 -0.53 4.04
CA GLY A 77 -17.15 -1.19 5.25
C GLY A 77 -16.16 -2.35 5.03
N LYS A 78 -15.87 -2.75 3.79
CA LYS A 78 -14.76 -3.69 3.50
C LYS A 78 -13.42 -2.96 3.54
N PRO A 79 -12.36 -3.56 4.08
CA PRO A 79 -11.05 -2.91 4.10
C PRO A 79 -10.49 -2.68 2.71
N VAL A 80 -9.75 -1.59 2.56
CA VAL A 80 -9.06 -1.27 1.32
C VAL A 80 -7.77 -2.08 1.24
N MET A 81 -7.57 -2.76 0.12
CA MET A 81 -6.27 -3.34 -0.21
C MET A 81 -5.32 -2.25 -0.69
N VAL A 82 -4.13 -2.19 -0.11
CA VAL A 82 -3.13 -1.16 -0.39
C VAL A 82 -1.80 -1.83 -0.69
N THR A 83 -1.07 -1.27 -1.65
CA THR A 83 0.35 -1.56 -1.83
C THR A 83 1.08 -0.28 -2.16
N VAL A 84 2.17 -0.03 -1.44
CA VAL A 84 3.11 1.06 -1.68
C VAL A 84 4.23 0.66 -2.65
N HIS A 85 4.24 -0.58 -3.12
CA HIS A 85 5.21 -1.06 -4.10
C HIS A 85 4.81 -0.63 -5.52
N PRO A 86 5.78 -0.27 -6.37
CA PRO A 86 5.50 0.07 -7.76
C PRO A 86 4.74 -1.03 -8.49
N HIS A 87 3.75 -0.63 -9.29
CA HIS A 87 2.92 -1.48 -10.11
C HIS A 87 2.02 -2.49 -9.38
N GLY A 88 2.05 -2.51 -8.04
CA GLY A 88 1.26 -3.42 -7.23
C GLY A 88 1.58 -4.90 -7.43
N GLU A 89 2.84 -5.25 -7.65
CA GLU A 89 3.25 -6.66 -7.79
C GLU A 89 3.48 -7.36 -6.44
N SER A 90 3.70 -6.61 -5.37
CA SER A 90 4.10 -7.12 -4.06
C SER A 90 3.61 -6.21 -2.93
N GLY A 91 3.88 -6.60 -1.67
CA GLY A 91 3.69 -5.75 -0.50
C GLY A 91 2.25 -5.25 -0.31
N TRP A 92 1.27 -6.09 -0.63
CA TRP A 92 -0.14 -5.78 -0.43
C TRP A 92 -0.55 -6.08 1.01
N PHE A 93 -1.31 -5.16 1.60
CA PHE A 93 -1.85 -5.27 2.95
C PHE A 93 -3.25 -4.63 3.00
N PHE A 94 -3.94 -4.81 4.12
CA PHE A 94 -5.26 -4.22 4.33
C PHE A 94 -5.18 -2.98 5.20
N VAL A 95 -6.01 -2.01 4.84
CA VAL A 95 -6.24 -0.78 5.59
C VAL A 95 -7.71 -0.69 5.95
N ASP A 96 -7.98 -0.38 7.21
CA ASP A 96 -9.33 -0.32 7.73
C ASP A 96 -10.15 0.89 7.24
N ARG A 97 -11.45 0.67 7.04
CA ARG A 97 -12.46 1.71 6.80
C ARG A 97 -13.43 1.89 7.96
N SER A 98 -13.42 0.97 8.93
CA SER A 98 -14.44 0.86 9.99
C SER A 98 -14.08 1.58 11.30
N GLY A 99 -12.85 2.07 11.44
CA GLY A 99 -12.34 2.74 12.63
C GLY A 99 -11.87 1.79 13.74
N ILE A 100 -11.54 0.54 13.41
CA ILE A 100 -11.04 -0.52 14.30
C ILE A 100 -9.55 -0.83 14.05
N GLY A 101 -9.08 -0.66 12.81
CA GLY A 101 -7.73 -1.04 12.38
C GLY A 101 -7.62 -2.50 11.91
N HIS A 102 -6.74 -2.72 10.94
CA HIS A 102 -6.36 -4.05 10.43
C HIS A 102 -5.05 -4.56 11.03
N HIS A 103 -4.07 -3.68 11.25
CA HIS A 103 -2.81 -4.05 11.83
C HIS A 103 -2.92 -4.22 13.35
N ALA A 104 -2.22 -5.20 13.93
CA ALA A 104 -2.32 -5.52 15.35
C ALA A 104 -1.99 -4.32 16.28
N ALA A 105 -0.98 -3.52 15.91
CA ALA A 105 -0.65 -2.27 16.62
C ALA A 105 -1.76 -1.19 16.48
N THR A 106 -2.41 -1.09 15.32
CA THR A 106 -3.55 -0.17 15.15
C THR A 106 -4.71 -0.59 16.05
N GLN A 107 -5.03 -1.89 16.05
CA GLN A 107 -6.09 -2.43 16.91
C GLN A 107 -5.78 -2.22 18.39
N ALA A 108 -4.51 -2.37 18.79
CA ALA A 108 -4.05 -2.05 20.13
C ALA A 108 -4.29 -0.58 20.51
N PHE A 109 -3.92 0.34 19.62
CA PHE A 109 -4.20 1.76 19.82
C PHE A 109 -5.70 2.08 19.94
N VAL A 110 -6.53 1.47 19.10
CA VAL A 110 -8.00 1.65 19.15
C VAL A 110 -8.59 1.08 20.44
N ARG A 111 -8.13 -0.11 20.87
CA ARG A 111 -8.54 -0.72 22.15
C ARG A 111 -8.18 0.17 23.33
N LEU A 112 -6.93 0.61 23.43
CA LEU A 112 -6.47 1.51 24.49
C LEU A 112 -7.29 2.81 24.53
N SER A 113 -7.62 3.37 23.36
CA SER A 113 -8.45 4.58 23.25
C SER A 113 -9.87 4.40 23.82
N ARG A 114 -10.40 3.18 23.84
CA ARG A 114 -11.76 2.83 24.30
C ARG A 114 -11.77 2.05 25.62
N ASP A 115 -10.60 1.81 26.22
CA ASP A 115 -10.45 0.96 27.41
C ASP A 115 -11.14 1.63 28.62
N PRO A 116 -11.82 0.86 29.51
CA PRO A 116 -12.40 1.40 30.73
C PRO A 116 -11.35 1.95 31.70
N ARG A 117 -10.12 1.41 31.70
CA ARG A 117 -9.04 1.81 32.61
C ARG A 117 -8.51 3.21 32.26
N PRO A 118 -8.44 4.15 33.23
CA PRO A 118 -7.92 5.50 32.97
C PRO A 118 -6.49 5.51 32.41
N MET A 119 -5.61 4.64 32.93
CA MET A 119 -4.21 4.51 32.52
C MET A 119 -4.07 4.12 31.05
N ALA A 120 -4.85 3.13 30.58
CA ALA A 120 -4.88 2.73 29.18
C ALA A 120 -5.30 3.87 28.24
N ARG A 121 -6.32 4.65 28.63
CA ARG A 121 -6.76 5.81 27.85
C ARG A 121 -5.74 6.94 27.86
N GLU A 122 -4.98 7.10 28.95
CA GLU A 122 -3.91 8.09 29.05
C GLU A 122 -2.76 7.74 28.11
N LEU A 123 -2.33 6.48 28.07
CA LEU A 123 -1.32 5.98 27.12
C LEU A 123 -1.72 6.29 25.67
N ALA A 124 -2.95 5.95 25.28
CA ALA A 124 -3.45 6.26 23.93
C ALA A 124 -3.51 7.77 23.65
N ARG A 125 -3.87 8.59 24.64
CA ARG A 125 -3.93 10.04 24.51
C ARG A 125 -2.55 10.64 24.32
N ASP A 126 -1.54 10.13 25.00
CA ASP A 126 -0.16 10.59 24.85
C ASP A 126 0.41 10.24 23.49
N LEU A 127 0.19 9.02 23.01
CA LEU A 127 0.58 8.64 21.65
C LEU A 127 -0.13 9.53 20.61
N ARG A 128 -1.44 9.76 20.78
CA ARG A 128 -2.21 10.64 19.90
C ARG A 128 -1.63 12.05 19.83
N ARG A 129 -1.33 12.66 20.99
CA ARG A 129 -0.74 14.00 21.05
C ARG A 129 0.63 14.04 20.37
N ALA A 130 1.44 13.00 20.53
CA ALA A 130 2.74 12.90 19.86
C ALA A 130 2.57 12.83 18.33
N MET A 131 1.67 11.98 17.85
CA MET A 131 1.37 11.85 16.42
C MET A 131 0.80 13.15 15.83
N GLU A 132 -0.16 13.79 16.50
CA GLU A 132 -0.73 15.08 16.10
C GLU A 132 0.34 16.18 16.03
N GLY A 133 1.27 16.23 17.00
CA GLY A 133 2.40 17.16 16.98
C GLY A 133 3.32 16.99 15.77
N LEU A 134 3.47 15.76 15.28
CA LEU A 134 4.22 15.44 14.05
C LEU A 134 3.41 15.68 12.77
N GLY A 135 2.13 16.03 12.89
CA GLY A 135 1.19 16.16 11.77
C GLY A 135 0.77 14.82 11.17
N LEU A 136 0.87 13.74 11.94
CA LEU A 136 0.35 12.42 11.61
C LEU A 136 -1.10 12.30 12.10
N SER A 137 -2.01 11.83 11.24
CA SER A 137 -3.38 11.53 11.64
C SER A 137 -3.42 10.24 12.45
N THR A 138 -4.18 10.21 13.54
CA THR A 138 -4.47 8.97 14.28
C THR A 138 -5.68 8.21 13.75
N ASP A 139 -6.10 8.51 12.52
CA ASP A 139 -7.08 7.70 11.81
C ASP A 139 -6.54 6.26 11.67
N PRO A 140 -7.31 5.21 12.04
CA PRO A 140 -6.85 3.83 11.95
C PRO A 140 -6.33 3.44 10.57
N ALA A 141 -6.86 4.05 9.50
CA ALA A 141 -6.37 3.79 8.15
C ALA A 141 -4.91 4.23 7.96
N VAL A 142 -4.55 5.39 8.52
CA VAL A 142 -3.18 5.92 8.46
C VAL A 142 -2.24 5.11 9.34
N LEU A 143 -2.72 4.63 10.50
CA LEU A 143 -1.95 3.77 11.38
C LEU A 143 -1.72 2.37 10.77
N ASP A 144 -2.69 1.83 10.04
CA ASP A 144 -2.51 0.57 9.29
C ASP A 144 -1.44 0.71 8.22
N VAL A 145 -1.32 1.88 7.57
CA VAL A 145 -0.21 2.16 6.65
C VAL A 145 1.11 2.29 7.40
N LEU A 146 1.14 3.05 8.51
CA LEU A 146 2.34 3.26 9.31
C LEU A 146 2.92 1.95 9.83
N PHE A 147 2.07 1.03 10.29
CA PHE A 147 2.50 -0.21 10.92
C PHE A 147 2.50 -1.41 9.98
N GLY A 148 1.67 -1.41 8.93
CA GLY A 148 1.45 -2.57 8.07
C GLY A 148 2.09 -2.53 6.69
N ALA A 149 2.60 -1.38 6.23
CA ALA A 149 3.23 -1.31 4.91
C ALA A 149 4.54 -2.13 4.87
N ASP A 150 4.79 -2.83 3.77
CA ASP A 150 5.99 -3.66 3.59
C ASP A 150 7.16 -2.84 3.00
N VAL A 151 7.58 -1.80 3.72
CA VAL A 151 8.70 -0.92 3.35
C VAL A 151 9.51 -0.54 4.59
N PRO A 152 10.75 -0.02 4.45
CA PRO A 152 11.56 0.35 5.61
C PRO A 152 10.84 1.32 6.55
N PRO A 153 11.14 1.31 7.86
CA PRO A 153 10.32 2.01 8.86
C PRO A 153 10.27 3.52 8.66
N LEU A 154 11.39 4.13 8.26
CA LEU A 154 11.44 5.56 7.91
C LEU A 154 10.59 5.90 6.69
N THR A 155 10.50 4.98 5.71
CA THR A 155 9.59 5.12 4.56
C THR A 155 8.14 5.02 5.02
N ARG A 156 7.79 4.05 5.88
CA ARG A 156 6.43 3.94 6.45
C ARG A 156 6.00 5.20 7.19
N LEU A 157 6.92 5.77 7.97
CA LEU A 157 6.69 7.03 8.66
C LEU A 157 6.47 8.19 7.70
N ALA A 158 7.29 8.29 6.65
CA ALA A 158 7.12 9.32 5.62
C ALA A 158 5.78 9.17 4.88
N VAL A 159 5.36 7.94 4.55
CA VAL A 159 4.05 7.65 3.94
C VAL A 159 2.92 8.02 4.91
N GLY A 160 2.99 7.60 6.16
CA GLY A 160 2.00 7.91 7.18
C GLY A 160 1.85 9.41 7.38
N LEU A 161 2.95 10.16 7.51
CA LEU A 161 2.95 11.62 7.62
C LEU A 161 2.34 12.27 6.38
N ARG A 162 2.69 11.79 5.19
CA ARG A 162 2.13 12.30 3.93
C ARG A 162 0.63 12.06 3.83
N ALA A 163 0.17 10.86 4.18
CA ALA A 163 -1.24 10.48 4.18
C ALA A 163 -2.03 11.27 5.24
N GLY A 164 -1.50 11.36 6.46
CA GLY A 164 -2.10 12.14 7.54
C GLY A 164 -2.28 13.61 7.16
N ARG A 165 -1.27 14.22 6.53
CA ARG A 165 -1.36 15.61 6.03
C ARG A 165 -2.33 15.76 4.87
N ALA A 166 -2.38 14.80 3.94
CA ALA A 166 -3.35 14.80 2.84
C ALA A 166 -4.80 14.67 3.35
N MET A 167 -5.02 13.91 4.43
CA MET A 167 -6.33 13.71 5.03
C MET A 167 -6.77 14.89 5.91
N ALA A 168 -5.89 15.38 6.79
CA ALA A 168 -6.21 16.37 7.82
C ALA A 168 -5.85 17.81 7.46
N GLY A 169 -5.07 18.05 6.39
CA GLY A 169 -4.66 19.39 5.95
C GLY A 169 -3.65 20.10 6.87
N GLY A 170 -3.12 19.41 7.90
CA GLY A 170 -2.23 19.98 8.90
C GLY A 170 -0.78 20.11 8.46
N ARG A 171 -0.02 20.96 9.17
CA ARG A 171 1.45 20.97 9.17
C ARG A 171 1.93 20.41 10.51
N GLY A 172 2.98 19.60 10.47
CA GLY A 172 3.59 19.02 11.67
C GLY A 172 4.97 19.59 11.93
N GLU A 173 5.47 19.40 13.16
CA GLU A 173 6.84 19.75 13.49
C GLU A 173 7.85 18.81 12.80
N PRO A 174 9.07 19.30 12.47
CA PRO A 174 10.14 18.43 12.01
C PRO A 174 10.50 17.39 13.08
N ILE A 175 10.48 16.11 12.72
CA ILE A 175 10.69 15.02 13.67
C ILE A 175 12.08 15.02 14.30
N THR A 176 13.08 15.50 13.56
CA THR A 176 14.48 15.63 14.03
C THR A 176 14.66 16.71 15.09
N ARG A 177 13.64 17.51 15.39
CA ARG A 177 13.64 18.41 16.55
C ARG A 177 13.67 17.63 17.88
N PHE A 178 13.18 16.39 17.87
CA PHE A 178 12.96 15.60 19.06
C PHE A 178 14.06 14.58 19.36
N THR A 179 15.05 14.44 18.48
CA THR A 179 16.16 13.47 18.60
C THR A 179 17.51 14.19 18.70
N SER A 180 18.48 13.57 19.37
CA SER A 180 19.86 14.07 19.44
C SER A 180 20.77 13.50 18.35
N GLY A 181 20.38 12.38 17.71
CA GLY A 181 21.10 11.78 16.57
C GLY A 181 22.41 11.10 16.94
N ILE A 182 22.52 10.56 18.16
CA ILE A 182 23.76 10.00 18.74
C ILE A 182 23.68 8.50 19.05
N ALA A 183 22.62 7.82 18.61
CA ALA A 183 22.46 6.40 18.93
C ALA A 183 23.40 5.53 18.08
N ASP A 184 24.29 4.79 18.74
CA ASP A 184 25.26 3.88 18.10
C ASP A 184 24.79 2.41 18.02
N GLN A 185 23.61 2.11 18.57
CA GLN A 185 23.06 0.75 18.58
C GLN A 185 22.35 0.40 17.28
N GLN A 186 22.25 -0.89 16.95
CA GLN A 186 21.47 -1.32 15.78
C GLN A 186 19.99 -1.03 16.00
N PRO A 187 19.27 -0.53 14.97
CA PRO A 187 17.85 -0.29 15.09
C PRO A 187 17.09 -1.60 15.33
N LEU A 188 15.93 -1.50 15.97
CA LEU A 188 15.02 -2.63 16.07
C LEU A 188 14.56 -3.04 14.67
N SER A 189 14.46 -4.35 14.44
CA SER A 189 14.06 -4.93 13.16
C SER A 189 12.57 -5.26 13.12
N VAL A 190 12.05 -5.65 11.96
CA VAL A 190 10.71 -6.21 11.79
C VAL A 190 10.83 -7.64 11.24
N PRO A 191 9.88 -8.55 11.54
CA PRO A 191 8.57 -8.35 12.20
C PRO A 191 8.58 -8.50 13.73
N TYR A 192 7.51 -8.04 14.40
CA TYR A 192 7.28 -8.30 15.83
C TYR A 192 6.92 -9.77 16.07
N VAL A 193 7.71 -10.46 16.89
CA VAL A 193 7.40 -11.79 17.42
C VAL A 193 7.26 -11.69 18.94
N GLU A 194 6.04 -11.87 19.46
CA GLU A 194 5.75 -11.67 20.90
C GLU A 194 6.68 -12.51 21.80
N ALA A 195 6.86 -13.79 21.48
CA ALA A 195 7.67 -14.70 22.27
C ALA A 195 9.15 -14.27 22.37
N GLU A 196 9.67 -13.60 21.33
CA GLU A 196 11.07 -13.19 21.24
C GLU A 196 11.29 -11.80 21.86
N HIS A 197 10.35 -10.88 21.65
CA HIS A 197 10.53 -9.48 22.00
C HIS A 197 9.91 -9.08 23.34
N ARG A 198 9.08 -9.94 23.95
CA ARG A 198 8.41 -9.63 25.23
C ARG A 198 9.41 -9.33 26.33
N SER A 199 10.43 -10.16 26.54
CA SER A 199 11.45 -9.92 27.58
C SER A 199 12.14 -8.58 27.37
N MET A 200 12.53 -8.28 26.13
CA MET A 200 13.19 -7.04 25.75
C MET A 200 12.31 -5.80 26.02
N LEU A 201 11.01 -5.85 25.69
CA LEU A 201 10.09 -4.74 25.95
C LEU A 201 9.79 -4.54 27.43
N MET A 202 9.80 -5.63 28.21
CA MET A 202 9.54 -5.61 29.65
C MET A 202 10.74 -5.16 30.47
N ASP A 203 11.97 -5.30 29.95
CA ASP A 203 13.19 -4.79 30.58
C ASP A 203 13.40 -3.30 30.25
N PRO A 204 13.42 -2.40 31.24
CA PRO A 204 13.69 -0.98 31.01
C PRO A 204 15.03 -0.70 30.33
N SER A 205 16.06 -1.53 30.59
CA SER A 205 17.43 -1.29 30.14
C SER A 205 17.62 -1.50 28.64
N GLU A 206 16.85 -2.39 28.03
CA GLU A 206 16.96 -2.79 26.62
C GLU A 206 16.55 -1.68 25.63
N LEU A 207 15.67 -0.77 26.06
CA LEU A 207 15.21 0.38 25.26
C LEU A 207 15.83 1.72 25.71
N GLN A 208 16.67 1.70 26.74
CA GLN A 208 17.18 2.91 27.38
C GLN A 208 17.96 3.80 26.40
N TRP A 209 18.71 3.17 25.49
CA TRP A 209 19.49 3.87 24.46
C TRP A 209 18.63 4.72 23.52
N ILE A 210 17.38 4.30 23.25
CA ILE A 210 16.43 5.09 22.46
C ILE A 210 16.08 6.34 23.25
N LEU A 211 15.70 6.18 24.53
CA LEU A 211 15.31 7.27 25.42
C LEU A 211 16.45 8.27 25.65
N ASP A 212 17.67 7.79 25.84
CA ASP A 212 18.87 8.63 26.02
C ASP A 212 19.22 9.44 24.77
N SER A 213 18.75 8.99 23.61
CA SER A 213 18.94 9.68 22.32
C SER A 213 17.77 10.59 21.93
N LEU A 214 16.77 10.74 22.81
CA LEU A 214 15.72 11.74 22.67
C LEU A 214 16.16 13.09 23.28
N SER A 215 15.60 14.17 22.76
CA SER A 215 15.81 15.49 23.36
C SER A 215 15.27 15.55 24.79
N THR A 216 15.90 16.35 25.65
CA THR A 216 15.46 16.56 27.04
C THR A 216 14.01 17.06 27.13
N SER A 217 13.51 17.71 26.08
CA SER A 217 12.13 18.21 26.03
C SER A 217 11.06 17.11 26.00
N ILE A 218 11.40 15.90 25.56
CA ILE A 218 10.45 14.78 25.44
C ILE A 218 10.89 13.49 26.13
N ARG A 219 12.17 13.38 26.55
CA ARG A 219 12.74 12.17 27.16
C ARG A 219 11.91 11.67 28.35
N ASP A 220 11.68 12.50 29.36
CA ASP A 220 10.95 12.12 30.58
C ASP A 220 9.52 11.65 30.26
N ARG A 221 8.88 12.28 29.27
CA ARG A 221 7.53 11.89 28.84
C ARG A 221 7.52 10.58 28.07
N ALA A 222 8.54 10.33 27.24
CA ALA A 222 8.70 9.07 26.52
C ALA A 222 9.02 7.92 27.48
N GLU A 223 9.82 8.17 28.51
CA GLU A 223 10.11 7.20 29.58
C GLU A 223 8.84 6.87 30.38
N ALA A 224 8.07 7.88 30.80
CA ALA A 224 6.79 7.68 31.48
C ALA A 224 5.79 6.91 30.60
N PHE A 225 5.74 7.20 29.30
CA PHE A 225 4.92 6.47 28.33
C PHE A 225 5.34 4.99 28.24
N ALA A 226 6.65 4.71 28.11
CA ALA A 226 7.16 3.34 28.05
C ALA A 226 6.87 2.58 29.35
N GLN A 227 7.06 3.21 30.52
CA GLN A 227 6.76 2.60 31.80
C GLN A 227 5.27 2.28 31.96
N MET A 228 4.39 3.22 31.63
CA MET A 228 2.94 2.99 31.65
C MET A 228 2.52 1.84 30.72
N GLY A 229 3.17 1.72 29.55
CA GLY A 229 2.97 0.58 28.65
C GLY A 229 3.37 -0.76 29.27
N ARG A 230 4.48 -0.81 30.00
CA ARG A 230 4.93 -2.01 30.71
C ARG A 230 4.00 -2.38 31.86
N ASP A 231 3.55 -1.40 32.64
CA ASP A 231 2.63 -1.63 33.76
C ASP A 231 1.30 -2.24 33.26
N LEU A 232 0.74 -1.68 32.18
CA LEU A 232 -0.47 -2.23 31.54
C LEU A 232 -0.23 -3.65 31.00
N ALA A 233 0.94 -3.91 30.42
CA ALA A 233 1.30 -5.24 29.91
C ALA A 233 1.38 -6.29 31.02
N GLN A 234 1.76 -5.93 32.25
CA GLN A 234 1.71 -6.83 33.40
C GLN A 234 0.27 -7.19 33.78
N GLU A 235 -0.65 -6.24 33.67
CA GLU A 235 -2.08 -6.45 34.00
C GLU A 235 -2.83 -7.28 32.95
N ASP A 236 -2.57 -7.05 31.66
CA ASP A 236 -3.34 -7.66 30.56
C ASP A 236 -2.64 -8.79 29.82
N GLY A 237 -1.51 -9.27 30.37
CA GLY A 237 -0.76 -10.38 29.81
C GLY A 237 0.11 -10.02 28.61
N GLY A 238 0.30 -8.73 28.32
CA GLY A 238 1.16 -8.24 27.24
C GLY A 238 0.40 -7.89 25.97
N ARG A 239 -0.93 -7.79 26.04
CA ARG A 239 -1.81 -7.67 24.87
C ARG A 239 -1.47 -6.46 23.98
N GLU A 240 -1.02 -5.37 24.60
CA GLU A 240 -0.73 -4.11 23.90
C GLU A 240 0.77 -3.90 23.62
N LEU A 241 1.64 -4.87 23.93
CA LEU A 241 3.08 -4.79 23.67
C LEU A 241 3.41 -4.63 22.19
N VAL A 242 2.56 -5.13 21.30
CA VAL A 242 2.70 -4.94 19.84
C VAL A 242 2.71 -3.45 19.46
N LEU A 243 1.91 -2.61 20.14
CA LEU A 243 1.94 -1.16 19.89
C LEU A 243 3.26 -0.56 20.36
N LEU A 244 3.70 -0.93 21.57
CA LEU A 244 4.95 -0.43 22.13
C LEU A 244 6.14 -0.81 21.25
N TRP A 245 6.18 -2.03 20.73
CA TRP A 245 7.18 -2.47 19.77
C TRP A 245 7.25 -1.56 18.55
N HIS A 246 6.13 -1.35 17.85
CA HIS A 246 6.15 -0.57 16.63
C HIS A 246 6.45 0.92 16.85
N VAL A 247 6.09 1.47 18.01
CA VAL A 247 6.51 2.82 18.40
C VAL A 247 8.01 2.85 18.68
N ALA A 248 8.54 1.90 19.44
CA ALA A 248 9.97 1.78 19.74
C ALA A 248 10.79 1.54 18.47
N GLU A 249 10.27 0.75 17.53
CA GLU A 249 10.89 0.43 16.26
C GLU A 249 11.08 1.68 15.39
N LEU A 250 10.02 2.49 15.23
CA LEU A 250 10.12 3.79 14.57
C LEU A 250 11.09 4.73 15.30
N ALA A 251 11.01 4.79 16.62
CA ALA A 251 11.90 5.63 17.43
C ALA A 251 13.38 5.21 17.27
N SER A 252 13.66 3.91 17.27
CA SER A 252 15.00 3.32 17.12
C SER A 252 15.69 3.76 15.83
N GLN A 253 14.92 3.93 14.76
CA GLN A 253 15.39 4.38 13.45
C GLN A 253 15.60 5.90 13.43
N LEU A 254 14.74 6.65 14.11
CA LEU A 254 14.80 8.12 14.17
C LEU A 254 15.97 8.63 15.00
N VAL A 255 16.30 7.96 16.11
CA VAL A 255 17.40 8.38 16.99
C VAL A 255 18.79 8.18 16.38
N GLN A 256 18.87 7.41 15.29
CA GLN A 256 20.09 7.23 14.50
C GLN A 256 20.25 8.28 13.39
N LEU A 257 19.19 9.04 13.08
CA LEU A 257 19.29 10.07 12.08
C LEU A 257 20.12 11.24 12.60
N PRO A 258 21.08 11.75 11.82
CA PRO A 258 21.81 12.95 12.18
C PRO A 258 20.86 14.13 12.47
N PRO A 259 21.24 15.06 13.35
CA PRO A 259 20.47 16.28 13.57
C PRO A 259 20.16 17.00 12.26
N ASN A 260 18.96 17.54 12.14
CA ASN A 260 18.47 18.24 10.93
C ASN A 260 18.35 17.36 9.66
N SER A 261 18.39 16.04 9.79
CA SER A 261 18.08 15.16 8.65
C SER A 261 16.65 15.34 8.18
N ILE A 262 16.44 15.13 6.88
CA ILE A 262 15.12 14.98 6.28
C ILE A 262 14.78 13.49 6.18
N LEU A 263 13.51 13.16 6.33
CA LEU A 263 13.04 11.82 6.00
C LEU A 263 13.30 11.54 4.50
N PRO A 264 13.54 10.27 4.12
CA PRO A 264 13.76 9.92 2.73
C PRO A 264 12.59 10.41 1.87
N PRO A 265 12.86 10.97 0.67
CA PRO A 265 11.79 11.35 -0.25
C PRO A 265 11.00 10.12 -0.65
N LEU A 266 9.68 10.27 -0.73
CA LEU A 266 8.80 9.20 -1.20
C LEU A 266 8.99 8.99 -2.70
N GLY A 267 9.04 7.72 -3.11
CA GLY A 267 8.90 7.36 -4.51
C GLY A 267 7.47 7.62 -5.01
N ALA A 268 7.28 7.44 -6.32
CA ALA A 268 5.99 7.69 -6.95
C ALA A 268 4.88 6.79 -6.39
N ALA A 269 5.20 5.54 -6.04
CA ALA A 269 4.22 4.59 -5.54
C ALA A 269 3.77 4.94 -4.12
N GLU A 270 4.73 5.24 -3.25
CA GLU A 270 4.51 5.66 -1.89
C GLU A 270 3.70 6.97 -1.80
N ASP A 271 4.07 7.99 -2.58
CA ASP A 271 3.34 9.27 -2.58
C ASP A 271 1.93 9.15 -3.19
N SER A 272 1.78 8.33 -4.24
CA SER A 272 0.47 8.08 -4.87
C SER A 272 -0.50 7.41 -3.91
N VAL A 273 -0.05 6.41 -3.15
CA VAL A 273 -0.87 5.79 -2.11
C VAL A 273 -1.17 6.75 -0.98
N ALA A 274 -0.15 7.48 -0.49
CA ALA A 274 -0.33 8.41 0.61
C ALA A 274 -1.37 9.49 0.29
N THR A 275 -1.33 10.03 -0.92
CA THR A 275 -2.27 11.08 -1.37
C THR A 275 -3.62 10.52 -1.84
N GLY A 276 -3.63 9.33 -2.44
CA GLY A 276 -4.83 8.64 -2.92
C GLY A 276 -5.63 7.92 -1.84
N LEU A 277 -5.07 7.71 -0.64
CA LEU A 277 -5.72 6.96 0.45
C LEU A 277 -7.10 7.55 0.80
N LYS A 278 -7.21 8.88 0.88
CA LYS A 278 -8.49 9.54 1.19
C LYS A 278 -9.58 9.19 0.17
N SER A 279 -9.26 9.24 -1.11
CA SER A 279 -10.17 8.85 -2.19
C SER A 279 -10.55 7.37 -2.07
N ALA A 280 -9.57 6.50 -1.85
CA ALA A 280 -9.79 5.06 -1.73
C ALA A 280 -10.70 4.69 -0.55
N LEU A 281 -10.57 5.37 0.59
CA LEU A 281 -11.43 5.20 1.77
C LEU A 281 -12.88 5.67 1.53
N ALA A 282 -13.08 6.64 0.62
CA ALA A 282 -14.38 7.18 0.26
C ALA A 282 -15.03 6.46 -0.95
N ALA A 283 -14.26 5.68 -1.71
CA ALA A 283 -14.74 5.01 -2.90
C ALA A 283 -15.68 3.83 -2.56
N GLU A 284 -16.90 3.87 -3.08
CA GLU A 284 -17.95 2.86 -2.85
C GLU A 284 -18.52 2.35 -4.17
N GLY A 285 -18.88 1.07 -4.19
CA GLY A 285 -19.52 0.39 -5.33
C GLY A 285 -18.94 -0.99 -5.62
N ASP A 286 -19.48 -1.67 -6.61
CA ASP A 286 -19.04 -3.02 -7.01
C ASP A 286 -17.94 -2.96 -8.09
N GLY A 287 -16.86 -2.23 -7.78
CA GLY A 287 -15.75 -2.04 -8.72
C GLY A 287 -15.02 -3.34 -9.04
N ASP A 288 -14.86 -3.63 -10.33
CA ASP A 288 -14.07 -4.75 -10.86
C ASP A 288 -13.03 -4.24 -11.87
N ALA A 289 -11.76 -4.39 -11.50
CA ALA A 289 -10.64 -3.90 -12.31
C ALA A 289 -10.55 -4.59 -13.67
N ASN A 290 -10.84 -5.89 -13.73
CA ASN A 290 -10.71 -6.68 -14.97
C ASN A 290 -11.89 -6.39 -15.91
N ARG A 291 -13.08 -6.19 -15.35
CA ARG A 291 -14.24 -5.74 -16.13
C ARG A 291 -14.01 -4.36 -16.77
N GLN A 292 -13.44 -3.41 -16.03
CA GLN A 292 -13.07 -2.09 -16.57
C GLN A 292 -12.06 -2.22 -17.71
N LEU A 293 -11.06 -3.10 -17.55
CA LEU A 293 -10.08 -3.38 -18.59
C LEU A 293 -10.73 -3.88 -19.88
N SER A 294 -11.66 -4.85 -19.78
CA SER A 294 -12.41 -5.37 -20.93
C SER A 294 -13.29 -4.32 -21.60
N GLN A 295 -13.94 -3.46 -20.82
CA GLN A 295 -14.75 -2.36 -21.36
C GLN A 295 -13.89 -1.39 -22.19
N VAL A 296 -12.69 -1.06 -21.71
CA VAL A 296 -11.76 -0.20 -22.46
C VAL A 296 -11.26 -0.88 -23.73
N PHE A 297 -10.95 -2.17 -23.66
CA PHE A 297 -10.55 -2.94 -24.84
C PHE A 297 -11.64 -2.95 -25.92
N GLN A 298 -12.89 -3.22 -25.55
CA GLN A 298 -14.03 -3.18 -26.48
C GLN A 298 -14.28 -1.77 -27.02
N PHE A 299 -14.17 -0.74 -26.17
CA PHE A 299 -14.29 0.67 -26.58
C PHE A 299 -13.26 1.04 -27.66
N LEU A 300 -12.04 0.50 -27.59
CA LEU A 300 -11.00 0.68 -28.61
C LEU A 300 -11.23 -0.15 -29.88
N GLY A 301 -12.29 -0.96 -29.94
CA GLY A 301 -12.63 -1.83 -31.08
C GLY A 301 -12.13 -3.27 -30.96
N GLY A 302 -11.60 -3.65 -29.80
CA GLY A 302 -11.17 -5.02 -29.50
C GLY A 302 -12.33 -6.00 -29.41
N LYS A 303 -12.08 -7.27 -29.73
CA LYS A 303 -13.10 -8.35 -29.71
C LYS A 303 -12.63 -9.58 -28.94
N TYR A 304 -13.58 -10.37 -28.47
CA TYR A 304 -13.34 -11.71 -27.91
C TYR A 304 -13.81 -12.76 -28.93
N VAL A 305 -13.02 -13.80 -29.15
CA VAL A 305 -13.30 -14.87 -30.13
C VAL A 305 -13.05 -16.24 -29.50
N ALA A 306 -13.79 -17.25 -29.94
CA ALA A 306 -13.68 -18.60 -29.38
C ALA A 306 -12.35 -19.29 -29.72
N ASP A 307 -11.86 -19.10 -30.95
CA ASP A 307 -10.62 -19.73 -31.43
C ASP A 307 -9.99 -18.92 -32.59
N ALA A 308 -8.70 -19.11 -32.82
CA ALA A 308 -7.97 -18.62 -33.98
C ALA A 308 -6.75 -19.51 -34.27
N GLU A 309 -6.54 -19.84 -35.56
CA GLU A 309 -5.47 -20.73 -36.03
C GLU A 309 -4.06 -20.25 -35.67
N HIS A 310 -3.83 -18.93 -35.75
CA HIS A 310 -2.57 -18.30 -35.39
C HIS A 310 -2.81 -17.23 -34.32
N SER A 311 -2.10 -17.33 -33.20
CA SER A 311 -2.19 -16.37 -32.11
C SER A 311 -0.84 -16.11 -31.44
N PHE A 312 -0.67 -14.89 -30.94
CA PHE A 312 0.45 -14.54 -30.09
C PHE A 312 0.13 -14.92 -28.65
N PHE A 313 1.01 -15.71 -28.04
CA PHE A 313 0.92 -16.07 -26.64
C PHE A 313 1.43 -14.94 -25.76
N VAL A 314 0.60 -14.48 -24.82
CA VAL A 314 0.93 -13.37 -23.92
C VAL A 314 1.45 -13.89 -22.58
N CYS A 315 0.64 -14.65 -21.86
CA CYS A 315 0.99 -15.33 -20.59
C CYS A 315 -0.16 -16.28 -20.22
N GLN A 316 0.08 -17.38 -19.49
CA GLN A 316 -1.01 -18.27 -19.05
C GLN A 316 -0.77 -18.80 -17.64
N GLU A 317 -0.32 -17.95 -16.72
CA GLU A 317 -0.27 -18.31 -15.31
C GLU A 317 -1.70 -18.40 -14.74
N PRO A 318 -2.06 -19.51 -14.07
CA PRO A 318 -3.39 -19.67 -13.50
C PRO A 318 -3.60 -18.65 -12.37
N ALA A 319 -4.81 -18.10 -12.30
CA ALA A 319 -5.13 -17.14 -11.28
C ALA A 319 -5.21 -17.80 -9.89
N PRO A 320 -4.57 -17.21 -8.87
CA PRO A 320 -4.65 -17.73 -7.52
C PRO A 320 -6.05 -17.50 -6.91
N ARG A 321 -6.36 -18.30 -5.88
CA ARG A 321 -7.64 -18.25 -5.17
C ARG A 321 -7.68 -17.15 -4.12
N GLU A 322 -6.55 -16.92 -3.46
CA GLU A 322 -6.44 -15.93 -2.38
C GLU A 322 -6.53 -14.50 -2.91
N HIS A 323 -7.21 -13.63 -2.16
CA HIS A 323 -7.57 -12.30 -2.62
C HIS A 323 -6.36 -11.40 -2.89
N ILE A 324 -5.39 -11.36 -1.96
CA ILE A 324 -4.13 -10.61 -2.13
C ILE A 324 -3.31 -11.17 -3.30
N ALA A 325 -3.10 -12.48 -3.33
CA ALA A 325 -2.35 -13.13 -4.39
C ALA A 325 -2.98 -12.88 -5.77
N ARG A 326 -4.31 -12.77 -5.83
CA ARG A 326 -5.04 -12.49 -7.07
C ARG A 326 -4.79 -11.07 -7.58
N TRP A 327 -4.73 -10.07 -6.71
CA TRP A 327 -4.35 -8.72 -7.09
C TRP A 327 -2.90 -8.62 -7.55
N GLN A 328 -1.96 -9.28 -6.85
CA GLN A 328 -0.57 -9.38 -7.27
C GLN A 328 -0.43 -10.02 -8.66
N TRP A 329 -1.11 -11.16 -8.86
CA TRP A 329 -1.18 -11.84 -10.15
C TRP A 329 -1.75 -10.92 -11.22
N PHE A 330 -2.89 -10.27 -10.97
CA PHE A 330 -3.53 -9.37 -11.95
C PHE A 330 -2.59 -8.24 -12.40
N CYS A 331 -1.94 -7.56 -11.45
CA CYS A 331 -0.95 -6.53 -11.74
C CYS A 331 0.24 -7.08 -12.56
N GLY A 332 0.75 -8.26 -12.20
CA GLY A 332 1.81 -8.94 -12.95
C GLY A 332 1.41 -9.28 -14.38
N GLN A 333 0.20 -9.83 -14.57
CA GLN A 333 -0.34 -10.17 -15.89
C GLN A 333 -0.51 -8.94 -16.78
N VAL A 334 -1.02 -7.83 -16.24
CA VAL A 334 -1.15 -6.54 -16.96
C VAL A 334 0.21 -6.03 -17.43
N ARG A 335 1.24 -6.08 -16.55
CA ARG A 335 2.60 -5.69 -16.96
C ARG A 335 3.17 -6.60 -18.02
N GLN A 336 2.97 -7.90 -17.90
CA GLN A 336 3.41 -8.85 -18.91
C GLN A 336 2.71 -8.60 -20.25
N GLY A 337 1.41 -8.29 -20.24
CA GLY A 337 0.66 -7.87 -21.42
C GLY A 337 1.28 -6.67 -22.12
N LYS A 338 1.66 -5.62 -21.38
CA LYS A 338 2.39 -4.47 -21.95
C LYS A 338 3.71 -4.90 -22.59
N LYS A 339 4.54 -5.67 -21.88
CA LYS A 339 5.85 -6.12 -22.39
C LYS A 339 5.71 -6.91 -23.69
N VAL A 340 4.73 -7.81 -23.76
CA VAL A 340 4.47 -8.61 -24.96
C VAL A 340 3.99 -7.73 -26.11
N ALA A 341 3.05 -6.80 -25.86
CA ALA A 341 2.59 -5.87 -26.90
C ALA A 341 3.75 -5.06 -27.51
N ASP A 342 4.67 -4.58 -26.68
CA ASP A 342 5.86 -3.87 -27.14
C ASP A 342 6.79 -4.78 -27.97
N ALA A 343 6.92 -6.06 -27.61
CA ALA A 343 7.77 -7.04 -28.30
C ALA A 343 7.19 -7.54 -29.63
N ILE A 344 5.86 -7.70 -29.74
CA ILE A 344 5.21 -8.18 -30.96
C ILE A 344 4.93 -7.05 -31.96
N TRP A 345 4.90 -5.79 -31.51
CA TRP A 345 4.63 -4.65 -32.39
C TRP A 345 5.49 -4.61 -33.66
N PRO A 346 6.84 -4.76 -33.61
CA PRO A 346 7.67 -4.78 -34.81
C PRO A 346 7.28 -5.90 -35.78
N GLN A 347 6.95 -7.09 -35.26
CA GLN A 347 6.56 -8.25 -36.07
C GLN A 347 5.22 -8.04 -36.78
N ILE A 348 4.36 -7.17 -36.24
CA ILE A 348 3.06 -6.83 -36.83
C ILE A 348 3.25 -5.82 -37.96
N VAL A 349 4.05 -4.77 -37.76
CA VAL A 349 4.20 -3.69 -38.76
C VAL A 349 5.25 -3.96 -39.83
N ASP A 350 6.21 -4.84 -39.56
CA ASP A 350 7.29 -5.24 -40.47
C ASP A 350 7.60 -6.75 -40.28
N PRO A 351 6.73 -7.64 -40.79
CA PRO A 351 6.90 -9.07 -40.61
C PRO A 351 8.17 -9.58 -41.34
N PRO A 352 8.97 -10.47 -40.72
CA PRO A 352 10.12 -11.07 -41.38
C PRO A 352 9.66 -11.85 -42.62
N SER A 353 10.27 -11.51 -43.76
CA SER A 353 9.97 -12.00 -45.11
C SER A 353 10.22 -13.49 -45.31
#